data_AF-A0AAN6Y1I3-F1
#
_entry.id   AF-A0AAN6Y1I3-F1
#
_cell.length_a   1.000
_cell.length_b   1.000
_cell.length_c   1.000
_cell.angle_alpha   90.00
_cell.angle_beta   90.00
_cell.angle_gamma   90.00
#
_symmetry.space_group_name_H-M   'P 1'
#
loop_
_entity.id
_entity.type
_entity.pdbx_description
1 polymer ?
#
loop_
_entity_poly.entity_id
_entity_poly.type
_entity_poly.pdbx_seq_one_letter_code
_entity_poly.pdbx_strand_id
1 'polypeptide(L)'
;EICGKRYSRQCDLTKHQNNHLKGHHCTVPGCEWPGGAEKKDLDRHMWTNHSTTAREQKVKKDEKVCPHCAYKGRGDNVARHLKNCKNLKKGKSK
;
A
#
# COMPACT_ATOMS: atom_id res chain seq x y z
N GLU A 1 -9.07 -25.19 -4.43
CA GLU A 1 -8.21 -24.16 -5.06
C GLU A 1 -9.07 -23.25 -5.92
N ILE A 2 -8.96 -21.92 -5.81
CA ILE A 2 -9.93 -20.99 -6.44
C ILE A 2 -9.54 -20.60 -7.89
N CYS A 3 -8.24 -20.56 -8.21
CA CYS A 3 -7.79 -20.12 -9.54
C CYS A 3 -6.60 -20.90 -10.13
N GLY A 4 -6.25 -22.06 -9.56
CA GLY A 4 -5.20 -22.96 -10.09
C GLY A 4 -3.75 -22.44 -10.06
N LYS A 5 -3.48 -21.25 -9.48
CA LYS A 5 -2.11 -20.74 -9.32
C LYS A 5 -1.34 -21.53 -8.27
N ARG A 6 -0.11 -21.93 -8.62
CA ARG A 6 0.80 -22.71 -7.76
C ARG A 6 1.95 -21.85 -7.27
N TYR A 7 2.37 -22.11 -6.04
CA TYR A 7 3.47 -21.40 -5.37
C TYR A 7 4.43 -22.42 -4.77
N SER A 8 5.73 -22.11 -4.75
CA SER A 8 6.75 -22.97 -4.15
C SER A 8 6.68 -23.03 -2.63
N ARG A 9 6.14 -21.97 -1.98
CA ARG A 9 5.98 -21.89 -0.54
C ARG A 9 4.51 -21.82 -0.16
N GLN A 10 4.12 -22.57 0.87
CA GLN A 10 2.76 -22.57 1.40
C GLN A 10 2.33 -21.18 1.87
N CYS A 11 3.23 -20.41 2.48
CA CYS A 11 2.92 -19.06 2.97
C CYS A 11 2.57 -18.09 1.84
N ASP A 12 3.13 -18.26 0.64
CA ASP A 12 2.78 -17.46 -0.53
C ASP A 12 1.42 -17.89 -1.11
N LEU A 13 1.13 -19.20 -1.11
CA LEU A 13 -0.18 -19.71 -1.51
C LEU A 13 -1.30 -19.20 -0.58
N THR A 14 -1.10 -19.22 0.74
CA THR A 14 -2.06 -18.69 1.70
C THR A 14 -2.28 -17.18 1.49
N LYS A 15 -1.21 -16.40 1.33
CA LYS A 15 -1.32 -14.97 1.00
C LYS A 15 -2.06 -14.73 -0.32
N HIS A 16 -1.81 -15.57 -1.32
CA HIS A 16 -2.53 -15.50 -2.58
C HIS A 16 -4.02 -15.80 -2.39
N GLN A 17 -4.37 -16.85 -1.64
CA GLN A 17 -5.75 -17.22 -1.37
C GLN A 17 -6.54 -16.11 -0.69
N ASN A 18 -5.90 -15.33 0.19
CA ASN A 18 -6.53 -14.16 0.82
C ASN A 18 -7.00 -13.10 -0.19
N ASN A 19 -6.43 -13.04 -1.40
CA ASN A 19 -6.92 -12.12 -2.44
C ASN A 19 -8.30 -12.50 -3.00
N HIS A 20 -8.67 -13.78 -2.88
CA HIS A 20 -10.01 -14.23 -3.24
C HIS A 20 -10.99 -14.01 -2.09
N LEU A 21 -10.56 -14.23 -0.85
CA LEU A 21 -11.41 -14.09 0.34
C LEU A 21 -11.64 -12.62 0.74
N LYS A 22 -10.61 -11.78 0.60
CA LYS A 22 -10.63 -10.35 0.95
C LYS A 22 -11.17 -10.04 2.36
N GLY A 23 -10.75 -10.80 3.37
CA GLY A 23 -11.30 -10.73 4.72
C GLY A 23 -11.08 -9.43 5.51
N HIS A 24 -10.37 -8.43 4.96
CA HIS A 24 -10.20 -7.12 5.60
C HIS A 24 -11.14 -6.08 5.01
N HIS A 25 -12.28 -5.84 5.67
CA HIS A 25 -13.31 -4.90 5.21
C HIS A 25 -13.18 -3.52 5.83
N CYS A 26 -13.71 -2.51 5.14
CA CYS A 26 -13.84 -1.16 5.69
C CYS A 26 -14.95 -1.14 6.75
N THR A 27 -14.72 -0.43 7.86
CA THR A 27 -15.70 -0.29 8.95
C THR A 27 -16.50 1.00 8.87
N VAL A 28 -16.23 1.85 7.88
CA VAL A 28 -16.99 3.09 7.67
C VAL A 28 -18.37 2.75 7.12
N PRO A 29 -19.46 3.21 7.77
CA PRO A 29 -20.82 2.96 7.30
C PRO A 29 -21.03 3.44 5.86
N GLY A 30 -21.64 2.60 5.04
CA GLY A 30 -21.93 2.92 3.63
C GLY A 30 -20.73 2.81 2.69
N CYS A 31 -19.55 2.36 3.15
CA CYS A 31 -18.43 2.09 2.26
C CYS A 31 -18.62 0.74 1.53
N GLU A 32 -18.71 0.79 0.20
CA GLU A 32 -18.89 -0.40 -0.66
C GLU A 32 -17.55 -1.05 -1.09
N TRP A 33 -16.44 -0.72 -0.41
CA TRP A 33 -15.15 -1.29 -0.78
C TRP A 33 -15.14 -2.81 -0.52
N PRO A 34 -14.79 -3.64 -1.52
CA PRO A 34 -14.94 -5.10 -1.47
C PRO A 34 -13.98 -5.82 -0.51
N GLY A 35 -13.18 -5.07 0.25
CA GLY A 35 -12.18 -5.61 1.17
C GLY A 35 -10.82 -5.84 0.52
N GLY A 36 -9.83 -6.05 1.37
CA GLY A 36 -8.43 -6.30 1.01
C GLY A 36 -7.96 -7.68 1.45
N ALA A 37 -6.92 -8.18 0.76
CA ALA A 37 -6.29 -9.44 1.10
C ALA A 37 -5.48 -9.37 2.40
N GLU A 38 -4.91 -8.20 2.70
CA GLU A 38 -4.07 -7.97 3.87
C GLU A 38 -4.46 -6.66 4.58
N LYS A 39 -4.17 -6.56 5.88
CA LYS A 39 -4.43 -5.35 6.68
C LYS A 39 -3.85 -4.08 6.07
N LYS A 40 -2.66 -4.14 5.48
CA LYS A 40 -2.02 -2.99 4.81
C LYS A 40 -2.83 -2.44 3.62
N ASP A 41 -3.68 -3.27 3.02
CA ASP A 41 -4.57 -2.85 1.94
C ASP A 41 -5.77 -2.09 2.50
N LEU A 42 -6.33 -2.55 3.63
CA LEU A 42 -7.31 -1.79 4.39
C LEU A 42 -6.74 -0.46 4.86
N ASP A 43 -5.55 -0.45 5.48
CA ASP A 43 -4.91 0.78 5.96
C ASP A 43 -4.74 1.80 4.82
N ARG A 44 -4.33 1.35 3.63
CA ARG A 44 -4.23 2.18 2.43
C ARG A 44 -5.59 2.69 1.96
N HIS A 45 -6.60 1.82 1.93
CA HIS A 45 -7.97 2.19 1.58
C HIS A 45 -8.48 3.28 2.52
N MET A 46 -8.29 3.13 3.83
CA MET A 46 -8.66 4.10 4.86
C MET A 46 -7.99 5.44 4.61
N TRP A 47 -6.67 5.49 4.38
CA TRP A 47 -5.99 6.76 4.13
C TRP A 47 -6.39 7.46 2.82
N THR A 48 -6.90 6.71 1.84
CA THR A 48 -7.27 7.25 0.52
C THR A 48 -8.72 7.72 0.47
N ASN A 49 -9.65 6.98 1.07
CA ASN A 49 -11.08 7.22 0.97
C ASN A 49 -11.70 7.76 2.27
N HIS A 50 -11.03 7.54 3.40
CA HIS A 50 -11.54 7.86 4.74
C HIS A 50 -10.43 8.47 5.61
N SER A 51 -9.67 9.44 5.07
CA SER A 51 -8.47 9.97 5.73
C SER A 51 -8.74 10.54 7.13
N THR A 52 -9.92 11.12 7.35
CA THR A 52 -10.36 11.63 8.66
C THR A 52 -10.49 10.48 9.66
N THR A 53 -11.26 9.45 9.30
CA THR A 53 -11.44 8.25 10.12
C THR A 53 -10.12 7.50 10.34
N ALA A 54 -9.26 7.42 9.31
CA ALA A 54 -7.94 6.80 9.42
C ALA A 54 -7.07 7.51 10.48
N ARG A 55 -7.15 8.84 10.54
CA ARG A 55 -6.44 9.66 11.53
C ARG A 55 -7.02 9.45 12.93
N GLU A 56 -8.34 9.43 13.08
CA GLU A 56 -9.02 9.18 14.36
C GLU A 56 -8.70 7.79 14.93
N GLN A 57 -8.73 6.76 14.07
CA GLN A 57 -8.40 5.37 14.42
C GLN A 57 -6.89 5.11 14.53
N LYS A 58 -6.05 6.15 14.37
CA LYS A 58 -4.59 6.06 14.44
C LYS A 58 -4.00 4.98 13.52
N VAL A 59 -4.59 4.84 12.33
CA VAL A 59 -4.13 3.89 11.31
C VAL A 59 -2.73 4.27 10.85
N LYS A 60 -1.81 3.29 10.80
CA LYS A 60 -0.44 3.53 10.34
C LYS A 60 -0.43 3.99 8.88
N LYS A 61 0.18 5.14 8.61
CA LYS A 61 0.41 5.64 7.25
C LYS A 61 1.75 5.12 6.75
N ASP A 62 1.75 4.35 5.67
CA ASP A 62 2.98 3.99 4.93
C ASP A 62 3.43 5.22 4.13
N GLU A 63 3.91 6.27 4.80
CA GLU A 63 4.50 7.45 4.16
C GLU A 63 6.02 7.40 4.32
N LYS A 64 6.72 7.54 3.21
CA LYS A 64 8.18 7.70 3.15
C LYS A 64 8.49 9.06 2.54
N VAL A 65 9.66 9.58 2.88
CA VAL A 65 10.17 10.86 2.37
C VAL A 65 11.36 10.60 1.47
N CYS A 66 11.47 11.35 0.37
CA CYS A 66 12.64 11.32 -0.47
C CYS A 66 13.84 11.94 0.27
N PRO A 67 15.00 11.27 0.36
CA PRO A 67 16.19 11.82 1.01
C PRO A 67 16.80 13.02 0.29
N HIS A 68 16.39 13.32 -0.95
CA HIS A 68 16.99 14.39 -1.78
C HIS A 68 16.05 15.57 -2.03
N CYS A 69 14.78 15.50 -1.60
CA CYS A 69 13.81 16.59 -1.79
C CYS A 69 12.61 16.44 -0.86
N ALA A 70 11.74 17.45 -0.83
CA ALA A 70 10.52 17.44 0.01
C ALA A 70 9.41 16.48 -0.47
N TYR A 71 9.64 15.66 -1.51
CA TYR A 71 8.63 14.70 -1.98
C TYR A 71 8.39 13.61 -0.92
N LYS A 72 7.11 13.33 -0.64
CA LYS A 72 6.67 12.28 0.29
C LYS A 72 5.47 11.52 -0.26
N GLY A 73 5.38 10.24 0.09
CA GLY A 73 4.29 9.35 -0.34
C GLY A 73 4.53 7.90 0.02
N ARG A 74 3.70 6.98 -0.48
CA ARG A 74 3.87 5.53 -0.26
C ARG A 74 5.24 5.03 -0.73
N GLY A 75 5.80 4.03 -0.06
CA GLY A 75 7.17 3.58 -0.33
C GLY A 75 7.47 3.23 -1.81
N ASP A 76 6.53 2.64 -2.54
CA ASP A 76 6.66 2.36 -3.98
C ASP A 76 6.60 3.64 -4.84
N ASN A 77 5.78 4.62 -4.46
CA ASN A 77 5.74 5.93 -5.11
C ASN A 77 7.07 6.66 -4.89
N VAL A 78 7.63 6.59 -3.69
CA VAL A 78 8.96 7.15 -3.39
C VAL A 78 10.05 6.39 -4.17
N ALA A 79 9.99 5.06 -4.25
CA ALA A 79 10.95 4.28 -5.03
C ALA A 79 10.90 4.65 -6.53
N ARG A 80 9.71 4.84 -7.09
CA ARG A 80 9.52 5.32 -8.47
C ARG A 80 10.00 6.76 -8.63
N HIS A 81 9.69 7.63 -7.68
CA HIS A 81 10.17 9.00 -7.65
C HIS A 81 11.71 9.07 -7.64
N LEU A 82 12.37 8.25 -6.81
CA LEU A 82 13.83 8.22 -6.67
C LEU A 82 14.55 7.99 -8.01
N LYS A 83 14.04 7.10 -8.85
CA LYS A 83 14.59 6.84 -10.20
C LYS A 83 14.63 8.11 -11.08
N ASN A 84 13.72 9.04 -10.84
CA ASN A 84 13.55 10.27 -11.62
C ASN A 84 13.77 11.55 -10.80
N CYS A 85 14.30 11.44 -9.58
CA CYS A 85 14.44 12.58 -8.70
C CYS A 85 15.43 13.59 -9.30
N LYS A 86 14.93 14.78 -9.63
CA LYS A 86 15.74 15.85 -10.25
C LYS A 86 16.93 16.22 -9.37
N ASN A 87 16.74 16.30 -8.05
CA ASN A 87 17.80 16.64 -7.10
C ASN A 87 18.84 15.52 -6.93
N LEU A 88 18.48 14.25 -7.13
CA LEU A 88 19.45 13.15 -7.21
C LEU A 88 20.25 13.19 -8.52
N LYS A 89 19.60 13.48 -9.65
CA LYS A 89 20.24 13.52 -10.98
C LYS A 89 21.22 14.71 -11.12
N LYS A 90 20.97 15.83 -10.44
CA LYS A 90 21.88 17.00 -10.38
C LYS A 90 23.26 16.69 -9.78
N GLY A 91 23.38 15.64 -8.95
CA GLY A 91 24.66 15.21 -8.37
C GLY A 91 25.41 14.14 -9.17
N LYS A 92 24.92 13.76 -10.36
CA LYS A 92 25.52 12.69 -11.20
C LYS A 92 26.23 13.19 -12.47
N SER A 93 26.37 14.50 -12.65
CA SER A 93 27.24 15.03 -13.71
C SER A 93 28.71 14.86 -13.28
N LYS A 94 29.39 13.88 -13.85
CA LYS A 94 30.85 13.91 -14.04
C LYS A 94 31.13 14.62 -15.35
#